data_AF-A0A7Y0X4V0-F1
#
_entry.id   AF-A0A7Y0X4V0-F1
#
_cell.length_a   1.000
_cell.length_b   1.000
_cell.length_c   1.000
_cell.angle_alpha   90.00
_cell.angle_beta   90.00
_cell.angle_gamma   90.00
#
_symmetry.space_group_name_H-M   'P 1'
#
loop_
_entity.id
_entity.type
_entity.pdbx_description
1 polymer ?
#
loop_
_entity_poly.entity_id
_entity_poly.type
_entity_poly.pdbx_seq_one_letter_code
_entity_poly.pdbx_strand_id
1 'polypeptide(L)'
;GIMAALTDVDEVLSLELTGVPASAEVTSGVSPSGISFDGTTWTVPSDEIDTLEIVATDTNSGIDVGSYDISLTAISTESNGDEAQSSPVQISLDVSSDSDDIDQSTAVDDSYLVGGDTGTNLIGGDGDDVILGGDGDDVLIGGLGSDILTGGDGSDIFK
;
A
#
# COMPACT_ATOMS: atom_id res chain seq x y z
N GLY A 1 0.68 -13.43 17.17
CA GLY A 1 0.12 -12.24 17.83
C GLY A 1 1.27 -11.34 18.18
N ILE A 2 1.11 -10.03 18.02
CA ILE A 2 2.14 -9.04 18.34
C ILE A 2 2.18 -8.84 19.86
N MET A 3 3.26 -9.23 20.50
CA MET A 3 3.51 -8.96 21.92
C MET A 3 4.99 -8.64 22.07
N ALA A 4 5.30 -7.38 22.38
CA ALA A 4 6.59 -7.02 22.95
C ALA A 4 6.45 -7.08 24.47
N ALA A 5 7.43 -7.67 25.14
CA ALA A 5 7.42 -7.71 26.60
C ALA A 5 7.62 -6.30 27.14
N LEU A 6 6.69 -5.86 27.99
CA LEU A 6 6.94 -4.72 28.86
C LEU A 6 7.54 -5.27 30.16
N THR A 7 8.82 -5.00 30.41
CA THR A 7 9.56 -5.46 31.57
C THR A 7 9.62 -4.45 32.71
N ASP A 8 9.34 -3.17 32.45
CA ASP A 8 9.22 -2.12 33.48
C ASP A 8 8.10 -1.09 33.21
N VAL A 9 8.05 -0.02 34.01
CA VAL A 9 7.00 1.03 33.94
C VAL A 9 7.42 2.26 33.12
N ASP A 10 8.69 2.37 32.75
CA ASP A 10 9.28 3.49 32.01
C ASP A 10 9.44 3.17 30.51
N GLU A 11 9.14 1.93 30.11
CA GLU A 11 9.06 1.51 28.70
C GLU A 11 7.86 2.11 27.97
N VAL A 12 8.08 2.46 26.70
CA VAL A 12 7.04 2.87 25.77
C VAL A 12 6.79 1.74 24.79
N LEU A 13 5.54 1.27 24.73
CA LEU A 13 5.11 0.32 23.71
C LEU A 13 4.65 1.09 22.47
N SER A 14 5.23 0.77 21.32
CA SER A 14 4.84 1.28 20.00
C SER A 14 4.50 0.14 19.04
N LEU A 15 3.73 0.48 18.00
CA LEU A 15 3.56 -0.36 16.82
C LEU A 15 4.34 0.25 15.67
N GLU A 16 5.06 -0.61 14.96
CA GLU A 16 5.80 -0.28 13.75
C GLU A 16 5.21 -1.07 12.58
N LEU A 17 4.92 -0.35 11.49
CA LEU A 17 4.55 -0.91 10.20
C LEU A 17 5.64 -0.60 9.17
N THR A 18 6.14 -1.63 8.50
CA THR A 18 7.06 -1.49 7.37
C THR A 18 6.45 -2.08 6.10
N GLY A 19 6.88 -1.59 4.94
CA GLY A 19 6.34 -2.03 3.63
C GLY A 19 5.02 -1.35 3.25
N VAL A 20 4.68 -0.23 3.92
CA VAL A 20 3.52 0.58 3.58
C VAL A 20 3.77 1.28 2.23
N PRO A 21 2.80 1.26 1.28
CA PRO A 21 2.92 1.97 0.02
C PRO A 21 3.23 3.45 0.23
N ALA A 22 4.07 4.06 -0.59
CA ALA A 22 4.46 5.46 -0.44
C ALA A 22 3.29 6.43 -0.64
N SER A 23 2.26 6.02 -1.39
CA SER A 23 1.02 6.76 -1.62
C SER A 23 -0.03 6.57 -0.51
N ALA A 24 0.19 5.65 0.43
CA ALA A 24 -0.80 5.33 1.45
C ALA A 24 -0.72 6.27 2.65
N GLU A 25 -1.87 6.81 3.06
CA GLU A 25 -2.06 7.43 4.36
C GLU A 25 -2.40 6.36 5.39
N VAL A 26 -1.57 6.24 6.44
CA VAL A 26 -1.84 5.38 7.59
C VAL A 26 -2.37 6.24 8.73
N THR A 27 -3.57 5.92 9.21
CA THR A 27 -4.20 6.62 10.33
C THR A 27 -4.43 5.69 11.51
N SER A 28 -4.32 6.26 12.73
CA SER A 28 -4.56 5.52 13.98
C SER A 28 -5.96 5.75 14.58
N GLY A 29 -6.86 6.43 13.86
CA GLY A 29 -8.20 6.82 14.32
C GLY A 29 -8.22 8.00 15.30
N VAL A 30 -7.07 8.43 15.81
CA VAL A 30 -6.88 9.65 16.59
C VAL A 30 -6.00 10.63 15.82
N SER A 31 -6.06 11.93 16.11
CA SER A 31 -5.14 12.94 15.52
C SER A 31 -3.88 13.03 16.38
N PRO A 32 -2.77 12.35 16.02
CA PRO A 32 -1.77 12.05 17.02
C PRO A 32 -0.65 13.07 16.99
N SER A 33 -0.01 13.27 18.13
CA SER A 33 1.19 14.09 18.25
C SER A 33 2.48 13.28 18.08
N GLY A 34 2.40 11.95 18.20
CA GLY A 34 3.55 11.04 18.23
C GLY A 34 3.72 10.11 17.02
N ILE A 35 2.89 10.21 15.97
CA ILE A 35 3.12 9.44 14.73
C ILE A 35 4.41 9.94 14.06
N SER A 36 5.28 9.01 13.68
CA SER A 36 6.35 9.26 12.73
C SER A 36 6.19 8.42 11.47
N PHE A 37 6.34 9.06 10.30
CA PHE A 37 6.45 8.39 9.01
C PHE A 37 7.71 8.87 8.30
N ASP A 38 8.60 7.93 7.96
CA ASP A 38 9.86 8.24 7.28
C ASP A 38 9.83 7.98 5.76
N GLY A 39 8.66 7.62 5.22
CA GLY A 39 8.45 7.24 3.83
C GLY A 39 8.33 5.73 3.61
N THR A 40 8.74 4.90 4.57
CA THR A 40 8.69 3.43 4.46
C THR A 40 8.26 2.73 5.75
N THR A 41 8.46 3.41 6.87
CA THR A 41 8.17 2.94 8.22
C THR A 41 7.23 3.92 8.88
N TRP A 42 6.14 3.39 9.42
CA TRP A 42 5.19 4.13 10.22
C TRP A 42 5.25 3.63 11.65
N THR A 43 5.41 4.54 12.61
CA THR A 43 5.50 4.21 14.04
C THR A 43 4.49 5.03 14.82
N VAL A 44 3.77 4.37 15.73
CA VAL A 44 2.80 5.02 16.62
C VAL A 44 2.91 4.47 18.05
N PRO A 45 2.86 5.32 19.08
CA PRO A 45 2.71 4.89 20.47
C PRO A 45 1.39 4.14 20.68
N SER A 46 1.39 3.07 21.48
CA SER A 46 0.22 2.21 21.69
C SER A 46 -0.97 2.90 22.36
N ASP A 47 -0.76 3.99 23.09
CA ASP A 47 -1.80 4.83 23.70
C ASP A 47 -2.43 5.84 22.72
N GLU A 48 -1.83 6.01 21.52
CA GLU A 48 -2.33 6.81 20.41
C GLU A 48 -2.95 5.94 19.29
N ILE A 49 -3.41 4.71 19.60
CA ILE A 49 -4.07 3.79 18.65
C ILE A 49 -5.49 3.48 19.10
N ASP A 50 -6.48 3.90 18.30
CA ASP A 50 -7.88 3.46 18.43
C ASP A 50 -8.25 2.49 17.31
N THR A 51 -7.88 2.84 16.08
CA THR A 51 -7.98 1.99 14.89
C THR A 51 -6.66 1.99 14.14
N LEU A 52 -6.49 1.09 13.17
CA LEU A 52 -5.41 1.17 12.21
C LEU A 52 -6.02 1.06 10.81
N GLU A 53 -5.94 2.15 10.06
CA GLU A 53 -6.49 2.24 8.71
C GLU A 53 -5.39 2.66 7.76
N ILE A 54 -5.30 1.98 6.61
CA ILE A 54 -4.36 2.27 5.54
C ILE A 54 -5.22 2.61 4.32
N VAL A 55 -5.13 3.86 3.87
CA VAL A 55 -5.89 4.36 2.73
C VAL A 55 -4.89 4.74 1.65
N ALA A 56 -4.97 4.12 0.48
CA ALA A 56 -4.20 4.57 -0.66
C ALA A 56 -4.75 5.93 -1.11
N THR A 57 -3.89 6.93 -1.17
CA THR A 57 -4.26 8.29 -1.56
C THR A 57 -3.76 8.54 -2.97
N ASP A 58 -4.63 9.10 -3.82
CA ASP A 58 -4.23 9.65 -5.11
C ASP A 58 -3.26 10.81 -4.88
N THR A 59 -1.97 10.48 -4.83
CA THR A 59 -0.93 11.48 -5.07
C THR A 59 -1.01 11.78 -6.55
N ASN A 60 -0.92 13.04 -6.98
CA ASN A 60 -0.99 13.49 -8.39
C ASN A 60 -0.09 12.77 -9.44
N SER A 61 0.52 11.63 -9.11
CA SER A 61 1.26 10.65 -9.92
C SER A 61 0.59 9.25 -9.97
N GLY A 62 -0.62 9.06 -9.44
CA GLY A 62 -1.37 7.80 -9.45
C GLY A 62 -1.60 7.19 -8.06
N ILE A 63 -2.47 6.17 -8.00
CA ILE A 63 -2.60 5.26 -6.86
C ILE A 63 -1.56 4.17 -7.05
N ASP A 64 -0.70 3.96 -6.05
CA ASP A 64 0.27 2.85 -6.03
C ASP A 64 -0.53 1.55 -5.85
N VAL A 65 -0.96 0.98 -6.97
CA VAL A 65 -1.71 -0.28 -7.02
C VAL A 65 -0.74 -1.45 -7.06
N GLY A 66 -1.07 -2.51 -6.34
CA GLY A 66 -0.18 -3.65 -6.25
C GLY A 66 -0.37 -4.45 -4.98
N SER A 67 0.44 -5.50 -4.85
CA SER A 67 0.49 -6.34 -3.67
C SER A 67 1.61 -5.88 -2.75
N TYR A 68 1.28 -5.60 -1.49
CA TYR A 68 2.22 -5.13 -0.49
C TYR A 68 2.25 -6.08 0.69
N ASP A 69 3.44 -6.57 1.01
CA ASP A 69 3.68 -7.32 2.25
C ASP A 69 4.02 -6.35 3.37
N ILE A 70 3.01 -6.03 4.18
CA ILE A 70 3.14 -5.15 5.33
C ILE A 70 3.57 -5.97 6.54
N SER A 71 4.65 -5.56 7.18
CA SER A 71 5.15 -6.19 8.40
C SER A 71 4.81 -5.33 9.62
N LEU A 72 4.01 -5.89 10.52
CA LEU A 72 3.62 -5.26 11.79
C LEU A 72 4.43 -5.84 12.95
N THR A 73 5.13 -4.98 13.68
CA THR A 73 5.97 -5.33 14.82
C THR A 73 5.57 -4.49 16.04
N ALA A 74 5.40 -5.12 17.20
CA ALA A 74 5.34 -4.39 18.47
C ALA A 74 6.76 -4.19 18.99
N ILE A 75 7.06 -2.98 19.46
CA ILE A 75 8.36 -2.59 20.01
C ILE A 75 8.15 -1.99 21.39
N SER A 76 8.81 -2.54 22.39
CA SER A 76 8.95 -1.92 23.72
C SER A 76 10.31 -1.25 23.78
N THR A 77 10.36 0.06 24.04
CA THR A 77 11.61 0.83 24.14
C THR A 77 11.77 1.36 25.56
N GLU A 78 12.87 1.01 26.23
CA GLU A 78 13.26 1.51 27.53
C GLU A 78 13.81 2.95 27.46
N SER A 79 13.82 3.66 28.59
CA SER A 79 14.38 5.02 28.71
C SER A 79 15.87 5.15 28.37
N ASN A 80 16.61 4.03 28.41
CA ASN A 80 18.02 3.92 28.02
C ASN A 80 18.21 3.63 26.51
N GLY A 81 17.13 3.39 25.76
CA GLY A 81 17.13 3.04 24.34
C GLY A 81 17.20 1.53 24.04
N ASP A 82 17.16 0.65 25.04
CA ASP A 82 17.08 -0.80 24.83
C ASP A 82 15.68 -1.18 24.33
N GLU A 83 15.62 -2.18 23.44
CA GLU A 83 14.37 -2.57 22.78
C GLU A 83 14.08 -4.07 22.90
N ALA A 84 12.80 -4.39 23.10
CA ALA A 84 12.25 -5.72 22.92
C ALA A 84 11.20 -5.71 21.81
N GLN A 85 11.37 -6.58 20.81
CA GLN A 85 10.51 -6.65 19.64
C GLN A 85 9.71 -7.95 19.61
N SER A 86 8.48 -7.90 19.09
CA SER A 86 7.70 -9.11 18.82
C SER A 86 8.17 -9.81 17.54
N SER A 87 7.76 -11.07 17.35
CA SER A 87 7.77 -11.62 15.98
C SER A 87 6.82 -10.83 15.09
N PRO A 88 7.21 -10.48 13.85
CA PRO A 88 6.38 -9.68 12.98
C PRO A 88 5.15 -10.49 12.53
N VAL A 89 4.03 -9.79 12.38
CA VAL A 89 2.86 -10.32 11.68
C VAL A 89 2.89 -9.78 10.27
N GLN A 90 2.82 -10.68 9.28
CA GLN A 90 2.74 -10.30 7.87
C GLN A 90 1.28 -10.12 7.49
N ILE A 91 1.00 -9.00 6.84
CA ILE A 91 -0.30 -8.64 6.28
C ILE A 91 -0.06 -8.41 4.79
N SER A 92 -0.58 -9.29 3.95
CA SER A 92 -0.61 -9.04 2.51
C SER A 92 -1.79 -8.12 2.22
N LEU A 93 -1.49 -6.93 1.71
CA LEU A 93 -2.45 -5.92 1.31
C LEU A 93 -2.42 -5.80 -0.21
N ASP A 94 -3.52 -6.13 -0.87
CA ASP A 94 -3.70 -5.86 -2.29
C ASP A 94 -4.45 -4.53 -2.43
N VAL A 95 -3.76 -3.52 -2.96
CA VAL A 95 -4.35 -2.21 -3.27
C VAL A 95 -4.81 -2.24 -4.73
N SER A 96 -6.13 -2.22 -4.92
CA SER A 96 -6.76 -2.04 -6.22
C SER A 96 -7.43 -0.67 -6.29
N SER A 97 -7.38 -0.01 -7.45
CA SER A 97 -8.14 1.22 -7.67
C SER A 97 -9.65 0.95 -7.60
N ASP A 98 -10.41 1.91 -7.06
CA ASP A 98 -11.85 1.93 -7.24
C ASP A 98 -12.17 2.46 -8.64
N SER A 99 -12.22 1.53 -9.61
CA SER A 99 -13.01 1.53 -10.84
C SER A 99 -12.83 2.63 -11.90
N ASP A 100 -12.27 3.80 -11.60
CA ASP A 100 -12.36 4.93 -12.54
C ASP A 100 -11.11 5.16 -13.38
N ASP A 101 -9.88 4.90 -12.91
CA ASP A 101 -8.63 4.94 -13.69
C ASP A 101 -7.43 4.39 -12.87
N ILE A 102 -6.57 3.57 -13.47
CA ILE A 102 -5.27 3.12 -12.93
C ILE A 102 -4.14 3.73 -13.76
N ASP A 103 -3.27 4.52 -13.12
CA ASP A 103 -2.10 5.10 -13.76
C ASP A 103 -0.80 4.67 -13.05
N GLN A 104 -0.11 3.68 -13.63
CA GLN A 104 1.24 3.27 -13.26
C GLN A 104 2.30 3.76 -14.27
N SER A 105 2.08 4.88 -14.97
CA SER A 105 3.02 5.40 -15.98
C SER A 105 4.44 5.71 -15.49
N THR A 106 4.67 5.70 -14.17
CA THR A 106 6.00 5.88 -13.55
C THR A 106 6.60 4.60 -12.96
N ALA A 107 5.87 3.49 -12.99
CA ALA A 107 6.37 2.19 -12.59
C ALA A 107 7.52 1.76 -13.52
N VAL A 108 8.47 1.01 -12.94
CA VAL A 108 9.66 0.51 -13.63
C VAL A 108 9.81 -1.01 -13.60
N ASP A 109 8.89 -1.66 -12.90
CA ASP A 109 8.82 -3.09 -12.69
C ASP A 109 7.48 -3.60 -13.23
N ASP A 110 7.43 -4.89 -13.56
CA ASP A 110 6.25 -5.56 -14.11
C ASP A 110 4.99 -5.35 -13.23
N SER A 111 3.91 -4.87 -13.85
CA SER A 111 2.64 -4.58 -13.21
C SER A 111 1.55 -5.58 -13.60
N TYR A 112 0.65 -5.90 -12.66
CA TYR A 112 -0.56 -6.68 -12.91
C TYR A 112 -1.80 -5.83 -12.62
N LEU A 113 -2.45 -5.34 -13.68
CA LEU A 113 -3.56 -4.40 -13.61
C LEU A 113 -4.87 -5.09 -14.02
N VAL A 114 -5.95 -4.84 -13.27
CA VAL A 114 -7.28 -5.38 -13.53
C VAL A 114 -8.32 -4.28 -13.33
N GLY A 115 -9.08 -3.97 -14.38
CA GLY A 115 -10.25 -3.09 -14.35
C GLY A 115 -11.53 -3.83 -13.96
N GLY A 116 -12.62 -3.08 -13.83
CA GLY A 116 -13.87 -3.51 -13.21
C GLY A 116 -15.01 -3.79 -14.20
N ASP A 117 -16.23 -3.54 -13.75
CA ASP A 117 -17.45 -3.71 -14.57
C ASP A 117 -17.84 -2.42 -15.34
N THR A 118 -16.94 -1.44 -15.37
CA THR A 118 -17.12 -0.11 -15.99
C THR A 118 -15.88 0.26 -16.79
N GLY A 119 -16.03 1.11 -17.81
CA GLY A 119 -14.88 1.56 -18.61
C GLY A 119 -13.83 2.31 -17.79
N THR A 120 -12.59 1.83 -17.83
CA THR A 120 -11.44 2.29 -17.04
C THR A 120 -10.23 2.59 -17.93
N ASN A 121 -9.45 3.63 -17.65
CA ASN A 121 -8.10 3.78 -18.25
C ASN A 121 -7.07 3.07 -17.36
N LEU A 122 -6.31 2.15 -17.93
CA LEU A 122 -5.28 1.35 -17.27
C LEU A 122 -3.92 1.63 -17.94
N ILE A 123 -2.92 2.09 -17.18
CA ILE A 123 -1.58 2.43 -17.69
C ILE A 123 -0.53 1.64 -16.89
N GLY A 124 0.31 0.83 -17.56
CA GLY A 124 1.28 -0.09 -16.95
C GLY A 124 2.63 0.52 -16.57
N GLY A 125 3.26 1.29 -17.46
CA GLY A 125 4.54 1.95 -17.20
C GLY A 125 5.71 1.31 -17.95
N ASP A 126 6.89 1.29 -17.35
CA ASP A 126 8.01 0.48 -17.85
C ASP A 126 7.97 -0.91 -17.17
N GLY A 127 8.28 -1.99 -17.89
CA GLY A 127 8.18 -3.37 -17.38
C GLY A 127 7.46 -4.29 -18.37
N ASP A 128 7.47 -5.60 -18.13
CA ASP A 128 6.66 -6.55 -18.89
C ASP A 128 5.27 -6.69 -18.20
N ASP A 129 4.33 -5.82 -18.56
CA ASP A 129 3.07 -5.68 -17.83
C ASP A 129 1.97 -6.67 -18.25
N VAL A 130 1.00 -6.91 -17.37
CA VAL A 130 -0.24 -7.63 -17.67
C VAL A 130 -1.44 -6.77 -17.27
N ILE A 131 -2.22 -6.34 -18.24
CA ILE A 131 -3.36 -5.42 -18.07
C ILE A 131 -4.64 -6.08 -18.55
N LEU A 132 -5.66 -6.17 -17.70
CA LEU A 132 -6.98 -6.71 -17.98
C LEU A 132 -8.05 -5.63 -17.77
N GLY A 133 -8.85 -5.28 -18.77
CA GLY A 133 -9.85 -4.20 -18.75
C GLY A 133 -11.13 -4.55 -17.99
N GLY A 134 -11.73 -5.69 -18.28
CA GLY A 134 -12.99 -6.12 -17.65
C GLY A 134 -14.21 -5.86 -18.53
N ASP A 135 -15.33 -5.44 -17.94
CA ASP A 135 -16.50 -5.01 -18.70
C ASP A 135 -16.49 -3.48 -18.84
N GLY A 136 -16.94 -2.94 -19.96
CA GLY A 136 -16.96 -1.49 -20.21
C GLY A 136 -16.06 -1.09 -21.39
N ASP A 137 -16.06 0.20 -21.70
CA ASP A 137 -15.20 0.74 -22.77
C ASP A 137 -13.86 1.19 -22.16
N ASP A 138 -12.84 0.35 -22.22
CA ASP A 138 -11.56 0.58 -21.52
C ASP A 138 -10.49 1.26 -22.39
N VAL A 139 -9.49 1.88 -21.74
CA VAL A 139 -8.26 2.34 -22.41
C VAL A 139 -7.04 1.72 -21.74
N LEU A 140 -6.40 0.77 -22.42
CA LEU A 140 -5.24 0.05 -21.91
C LEU A 140 -3.97 0.60 -22.56
N ILE A 141 -3.01 1.01 -21.75
CA ILE A 141 -1.70 1.52 -22.17
C ILE A 141 -0.64 0.65 -21.49
N GLY A 142 0.09 -0.17 -22.26
CA GLY A 142 1.15 -1.01 -21.69
C GLY A 142 2.31 -0.15 -21.21
N GLY A 143 2.96 0.53 -22.16
CA GLY A 143 4.10 1.39 -21.90
C GLY A 143 5.37 0.80 -22.51
N LEU A 144 6.49 0.77 -21.77
CA LEU A 144 7.75 0.23 -22.25
C LEU A 144 7.97 -1.20 -21.76
N GLY A 145 7.82 -2.18 -22.64
CA GLY A 145 8.24 -3.55 -22.39
C GLY A 145 7.44 -4.54 -23.23
N SER A 146 7.34 -5.78 -22.77
CA SER A 146 6.61 -6.85 -23.44
C SER A 146 5.27 -7.10 -22.76
N ASP A 147 4.30 -6.24 -23.05
CA ASP A 147 3.03 -6.21 -22.33
C ASP A 147 1.99 -7.20 -22.87
N ILE A 148 1.11 -7.66 -21.99
CA ILE A 148 -0.09 -8.44 -22.30
C ILE A 148 -1.31 -7.59 -21.94
N LEU A 149 -2.01 -7.09 -22.96
CA LEU A 149 -3.23 -6.30 -22.79
C LEU A 149 -4.46 -7.12 -23.21
N THR A 150 -5.44 -7.22 -22.33
CA THR A 150 -6.75 -7.84 -22.58
C THR A 150 -7.82 -6.81 -22.21
N GLY A 151 -8.60 -6.32 -23.16
CA GLY A 151 -9.69 -5.35 -22.87
C GLY A 151 -10.83 -6.05 -22.13
N GLY A 152 -11.75 -6.65 -22.86
CA GLY A 152 -12.75 -7.54 -22.28
C GLY A 152 -14.08 -7.36 -22.99
N ASP A 153 -15.16 -7.20 -22.24
CA ASP A 153 -16.48 -6.95 -22.81
C ASP A 153 -16.71 -5.45 -23.00
N GLY A 154 -16.57 -4.94 -24.22
CA GLY A 154 -16.89 -3.56 -24.54
C GLY A 154 -16.08 -3.04 -25.73
N SER A 155 -16.00 -1.71 -25.87
CA SER A 155 -15.26 -1.06 -26.95
C SER A 155 -13.92 -0.52 -26.44
N ASP A 156 -12.91 -1.39 -26.44
CA ASP A 156 -11.62 -1.08 -25.82
C ASP A 156 -10.63 -0.39 -26.76
N ILE A 157 -9.74 0.41 -26.20
CA ILE A 157 -8.65 1.09 -26.88
C ILE A 157 -7.32 0.62 -26.29
N PHE A 158 -6.42 0.13 -27.14
CA PHE A 158 -5.07 -0.28 -26.75
C PHE A 158 -4.05 0.72 -27.30
N LYS A 159 -3.11 1.18 -26.46
CA LYS A 159 -2.06 2.15 -26.84
C LYS A 159 -0.68 1.68 -26.46
#